data_AF-A0A271VJA1-F1
#
_entry.id   AF-A0A271VJA1-F1
#
_cell.length_a   1.000
_cell.length_b   1.000
_cell.length_c   1.000
_cell.angle_alpha   90.00
_cell.angle_beta   90.00
_cell.angle_gamma   90.00
#
_symmetry.space_group_name_H-M   'P 1'
#
loop_
_entity.id
_entity.type
_entity.pdbx_description
1 polymer ?
#
loop_
_entity_poly.entity_id
_entity_poly.type
_entity_poly.pdbx_seq_one_letter_code
_entity_poly.pdbx_strand_id
1 'polypeptide(L)'
;MAFTESDKEILEILKGQKGKQSELIDPDELLRRFFLKVFFFMSLLGLLAVVVMDFTGVEDVGIVADISAMFFALFFGCLTLYINSKSENFSVLTALFTIASLLLGYYLGSR
;
A
#
# COMPACT_ATOMS: atom_id res chain seq x y z
N MET A 1 1.41 4.02 -21.23
CA MET A 1 2.37 4.44 -20.18
C MET A 1 3.33 3.28 -19.95
N ALA A 2 4.63 3.49 -20.10
CA ALA A 2 5.63 2.45 -19.80
C ALA A 2 5.91 2.44 -18.29
N PHE A 3 6.11 1.25 -17.71
CA PHE A 3 6.54 1.10 -16.32
C PHE A 3 7.91 1.76 -16.13
N THR A 4 7.99 2.71 -15.22
CA THR A 4 9.22 3.38 -14.83
C THR A 4 10.10 2.45 -13.97
N GLU A 5 11.38 2.78 -13.81
CA GLU A 5 12.29 2.06 -12.91
C GLU A 5 11.74 2.01 -11.47
N SER A 6 11.10 3.09 -11.03
CA SER A 6 10.41 3.17 -9.74
C SER A 6 9.24 2.19 -9.64
N ASP A 7 8.47 2.01 -10.71
CA ASP A 7 7.36 1.05 -10.71
C ASP A 7 7.86 -0.40 -10.61
N LYS A 8 9.02 -0.72 -11.21
CA LYS A 8 9.67 -2.03 -11.06
C LYS A 8 10.15 -2.25 -9.63
N GLU A 9 10.78 -1.24 -9.01
CA GLU A 9 11.27 -1.33 -7.63
C GLU A 9 10.11 -1.54 -6.63
N ILE A 10 8.98 -0.84 -6.81
CA ILE A 10 7.79 -1.06 -5.97
C ILE A 10 7.27 -2.50 -6.15
N LEU A 11 7.21 -2.99 -7.38
CA LEU A 11 6.80 -4.38 -7.65
C LEU A 11 7.77 -5.39 -7.03
N GLU A 12 9.07 -5.13 -7.03
CA GLU A 12 10.06 -5.99 -6.35
C GLU A 12 9.88 -5.98 -4.83
N ILE A 13 9.61 -4.81 -4.24
CA ILE A 13 9.30 -4.66 -2.81
C ILE A 13 8.04 -5.46 -2.46
N LEU A 14 6.97 -5.32 -3.25
CA LEU A 14 5.70 -6.01 -3.02
C LEU A 14 5.79 -7.52 -3.27
N LYS A 15 6.50 -7.96 -4.32
CA LYS A 15 6.73 -9.38 -4.61
C LYS A 15 7.68 -10.06 -3.62
N GLY A 16 8.37 -9.29 -2.80
CA GLY A 16 9.35 -9.81 -1.84
C GLY A 16 10.55 -10.47 -2.50
N GLN A 17 10.77 -10.25 -3.81
CA GLN A 17 12.00 -10.70 -4.45
C GLN A 17 13.15 -9.91 -3.84
N LYS A 18 14.18 -10.64 -3.38
CA LYS A 18 15.44 -10.04 -2.97
C LYS A 18 16.04 -9.37 -4.20
N GLY A 19 15.82 -8.07 -4.36
CA GLY A 19 16.63 -7.24 -5.25
C GLY A 19 18.10 -7.54 -4.98
N LYS A 20 18.89 -7.62 -6.05
CA LYS A 20 20.32 -8.01 -6.10
C LYS A 20 21.01 -7.86 -4.74
N GLN A 21 21.22 -9.00 -4.08
CA GLN A 21 21.75 -9.16 -2.71
C GLN A 21 23.18 -8.62 -2.49
N SER A 22 23.75 -7.80 -3.37
CA SER A 22 25.19 -7.51 -3.37
C SER A 22 25.60 -6.13 -2.87
N GLU A 23 24.67 -5.27 -2.46
CA GLU A 23 25.03 -3.97 -1.87
C GLU A 23 24.51 -3.87 -0.43
N LEU A 24 25.33 -3.29 0.44
CA LEU A 24 24.97 -2.94 1.82
C LEU A 24 23.72 -2.06 1.79
N ILE A 25 22.55 -2.68 1.94
CA ILE A 25 21.28 -1.97 2.04
C ILE A 25 21.31 -1.16 3.34
N ASP A 26 21.11 0.14 3.22
CA ASP A 26 20.97 1.05 4.36
C ASP A 26 19.88 0.52 5.31
N PRO A 27 20.13 0.39 6.63
CA PRO A 27 19.12 -0.06 7.58
C PRO A 27 17.81 0.73 7.50
N ASP A 28 17.85 2.02 7.17
CA ASP A 28 16.65 2.85 7.00
C ASP A 28 15.81 2.40 5.79
N GLU A 29 16.46 2.04 4.69
CA GLU A 29 15.81 1.52 3.48
C GLU A 29 15.15 0.16 3.76
N LEU A 30 15.80 -0.67 4.59
CA LEU A 30 15.30 -1.99 5.00
C LEU A 30 14.05 -1.85 5.87
N LEU A 31 14.09 -0.94 6.84
CA LEU A 31 12.97 -0.59 7.71
C LEU A 31 11.77 -0.06 6.90
N ARG A 32 12.04 0.76 5.90
CA ARG A 32 11.01 1.36 5.04
C ARG A 32 10.32 0.35 4.15
N ARG A 33 11.09 -0.56 3.54
CA ARG A 33 10.55 -1.71 2.79
C ARG A 33 9.74 -2.63 3.68
N PHE A 34 10.16 -2.81 4.93
CA PHE A 34 9.40 -3.59 5.92
C PHE A 34 8.05 -2.95 6.24
N PHE A 35 8.01 -1.66 6.58
CA PHE A 35 6.75 -0.96 6.84
C PHE A 35 5.81 -0.96 5.64
N LEU A 36 6.32 -0.75 4.43
CA LEU A 36 5.53 -0.86 3.21
C LEU A 36 4.85 -2.23 3.07
N LYS A 37 5.59 -3.32 3.30
CA LYS A 37 5.01 -4.67 3.28
C LYS A 37 3.95 -4.85 4.37
N VAL A 38 4.26 -4.47 5.60
CA VAL A 38 3.33 -4.65 6.73
C VAL A 38 2.04 -3.89 6.49
N PHE A 39 2.11 -2.61 6.13
CA PHE A 39 0.91 -1.81 5.88
C PHE A 39 0.11 -2.32 4.67
N PHE A 40 0.79 -2.79 3.61
CA PHE A 40 0.12 -3.42 2.49
C PHE A 40 -0.64 -4.70 2.90
N PHE A 41 0.00 -5.58 3.67
CA PHE A 41 -0.65 -6.81 4.12
C PHE A 41 -1.80 -6.54 5.08
N MET A 42 -1.63 -5.62 6.03
CA MET A 42 -2.68 -5.27 6.99
C MET A 42 -3.89 -4.62 6.31
N SER A 43 -3.65 -3.77 5.31
CA SER A 43 -4.72 -3.15 4.54
C SER A 43 -5.48 -4.17 3.70
N LEU A 44 -4.79 -5.11 3.03
CA LEU A 44 -5.42 -6.20 2.28
C LEU A 44 -6.22 -7.14 3.18
N LEU A 45 -5.69 -7.47 4.37
CA LEU A 45 -6.38 -8.31 5.35
C LEU A 45 -7.64 -7.62 5.88
N GLY A 46 -7.56 -6.33 6.20
CA GLY A 46 -8.71 -5.52 6.61
C GLY A 46 -9.78 -5.45 5.52
N LEU A 47 -9.39 -5.27 4.25
CA LEU A 47 -10.32 -5.26 3.13
C LEU A 47 -11.02 -6.61 2.97
N LEU A 48 -10.29 -7.73 3.06
CA LEU A 48 -10.87 -9.07 3.04
C LEU A 48 -11.84 -9.29 4.20
N ALA A 49 -11.51 -8.82 5.40
CA ALA A 49 -12.39 -8.92 6.56
C ALA A 49 -13.70 -8.13 6.35
N VAL A 50 -13.61 -6.89 5.84
CA VAL A 50 -14.78 -6.07 5.50
C VAL A 50 -15.67 -6.78 4.48
N VAL A 51 -15.07 -7.32 3.40
CA VAL A 51 -15.81 -8.05 2.37
C VAL A 51 -16.51 -9.28 2.95
N VAL A 52 -15.81 -10.09 3.75
CA VAL A 52 -16.40 -11.28 4.38
C VAL A 52 -17.54 -10.89 5.32
N MET A 53 -17.36 -9.86 6.15
CA MET A 53 -18.38 -9.38 7.08
C MET A 53 -19.64 -8.90 6.35
N ASP A 54 -19.48 -8.16 5.26
CA ASP A 54 -20.57 -7.72 4.39
C ASP A 54 -21.34 -8.92 3.79
N PHE A 55 -20.62 -9.94 3.30
CA PHE A 55 -21.23 -11.16 2.78
C PHE A 55 -21.98 -11.98 3.85
N THR A 56 -21.52 -11.96 5.09
CA THR A 56 -22.16 -12.66 6.21
C THR A 56 -23.31 -11.90 6.85
N GLY A 57 -23.58 -10.66 6.41
CA GLY A 57 -24.64 -9.81 6.95
C GLY A 57 -24.37 -9.28 8.37
N VAL A 58 -23.09 -9.12 8.74
CA VAL A 58 -22.72 -8.47 10.02
C VAL A 58 -22.98 -6.97 9.88
N GLU A 59 -23.81 -6.40 10.75
CA GLU A 59 -24.23 -4.99 10.65
C GLU A 59 -23.15 -3.99 11.10
N ASP A 60 -22.26 -4.40 12.01
CA ASP A 60 -21.24 -3.51 12.60
C ASP A 60 -19.85 -3.73 11.97
N VAL A 61 -19.72 -3.33 10.70
CA VAL A 61 -18.47 -3.43 9.93
C VAL A 61 -17.62 -2.15 10.07
N GLY A 62 -18.19 -1.08 10.63
CA GLY A 62 -17.61 0.27 10.63
C GLY A 62 -16.20 0.34 11.24
N ILE A 63 -16.01 -0.26 12.42
CA ILE A 63 -14.70 -0.23 13.11
C ILE A 63 -13.62 -0.96 12.28
N VAL A 64 -13.97 -2.09 11.65
CA VAL A 64 -13.03 -2.87 10.84
C VAL A 64 -12.70 -2.13 9.54
N ALA A 65 -13.69 -1.49 8.94
CA ALA A 65 -13.52 -0.61 7.78
C ALA A 65 -12.60 0.58 8.09
N ASP A 66 -12.80 1.25 9.22
CA ASP A 66 -11.99 2.39 9.64
C ASP A 66 -10.52 1.99 9.90
N ILE A 67 -10.31 0.88 10.60
CA ILE A 67 -8.96 0.34 10.84
C ILE A 67 -8.29 -0.03 9.52
N SER A 68 -9.02 -0.66 8.59
CA SER A 68 -8.50 -1.00 7.26
C SER A 68 -8.13 0.26 6.48
N ALA A 69 -8.99 1.28 6.49
CA ALA A 69 -8.77 2.57 5.84
C ALA A 69 -7.52 3.27 6.40
N MET A 70 -7.31 3.23 7.72
CA MET A 70 -6.10 3.74 8.35
C MET A 70 -4.84 3.05 7.82
N PHE A 71 -4.83 1.72 7.71
CA PHE A 71 -3.67 0.99 7.18
C PHE A 71 -3.44 1.26 5.69
N PHE A 72 -4.50 1.46 4.89
CA PHE A 72 -4.37 1.91 3.50
C PHE A 72 -3.72 3.31 3.45
N ALA A 73 -4.16 4.25 4.28
CA ALA A 73 -3.59 5.58 4.34
C ALA A 73 -2.10 5.56 4.73
N LEU A 74 -1.72 4.75 5.72
CA LEU A 74 -0.32 4.56 6.12
C LEU A 74 0.51 3.92 5.00
N PHE A 75 -0.01 2.90 4.33
CA PHE A 75 0.65 2.27 3.19
C PHE A 75 0.92 3.28 2.08
N PHE A 76 -0.10 4.02 1.65
CA PHE A 76 0.03 4.99 0.57
C PHE A 76 0.88 6.20 0.94
N GLY A 77 0.81 6.66 2.19
CA GLY A 77 1.69 7.71 2.72
C GLY A 77 3.15 7.29 2.69
N CYS A 78 3.47 6.10 3.23
CA CYS A 78 4.82 5.56 3.17
C CYS A 78 5.31 5.32 1.73
N LEU A 79 4.44 4.84 0.84
CA LEU A 79 4.78 4.60 -0.55
C LEU A 79 5.09 5.89 -1.30
N THR A 80 4.30 6.93 -1.07
CA THR A 80 4.52 8.26 -1.64
C THR A 80 5.84 8.84 -1.16
N LEU A 81 6.13 8.76 0.15
CA LEU A 81 7.41 9.21 0.70
C LEU A 81 8.60 8.40 0.16
N TYR A 82 8.42 7.09 0.00
CA TYR A 82 9.43 6.19 -0.56
C TYR A 82 9.82 6.61 -1.97
N ILE A 83 8.82 6.83 -2.80
CA ILE A 83 9.01 7.18 -4.21
C ILE A 83 9.56 8.60 -4.34
N ASN A 84 9.03 9.58 -3.59
CA ASN A 84 9.54 10.95 -3.60
C ASN A 84 11.00 11.07 -3.16
N SER A 85 11.49 10.18 -2.29
CA SER A 85 12.91 10.21 -1.92
C SER A 85 13.84 9.54 -2.93
N LYS A 86 13.30 8.73 -3.86
CA LYS A 86 14.09 7.89 -4.78
C LYS A 86 13.92 8.25 -6.25
N SER A 87 12.81 8.87 -6.66
CA SER A 87 12.51 9.11 -8.07
C SER A 87 12.40 10.60 -8.38
N GLU A 88 13.21 11.07 -9.33
CA GLU A 88 13.02 12.38 -9.98
C GLU A 88 11.84 12.38 -10.96
N ASN A 89 11.28 11.20 -11.29
CA ASN A 89 10.25 11.01 -12.32
C ASN A 89 8.90 10.56 -11.73
N PHE A 90 7.81 11.01 -12.34
CA PHE A 90 6.43 10.67 -11.97
C PHE A 90 6.16 9.16 -12.12
N SER A 91 5.87 8.46 -11.01
CA SER A 91 5.52 7.03 -11.00
C SER A 91 4.03 6.81 -11.24
N VAL A 92 3.71 5.97 -12.22
CA VAL A 92 2.34 5.60 -12.58
C VAL A 92 1.70 4.75 -11.48
N LEU A 93 2.49 3.90 -10.81
CA LEU A 93 2.00 3.10 -9.71
C LEU A 93 1.59 3.98 -8.53
N THR A 94 2.34 5.04 -8.21
CA THR A 94 1.92 6.04 -7.22
C THR A 94 0.58 6.66 -7.59
N ALA A 95 0.43 7.11 -8.82
CA ALA A 95 -0.81 7.75 -9.28
C ALA A 95 -2.01 6.79 -9.17
N LEU A 96 -1.85 5.54 -9.62
CA LEU A 96 -2.88 4.50 -9.49
C LEU A 96 -3.23 4.24 -8.04
N PHE A 97 -2.23 4.16 -7.17
CA PHE A 97 -2.41 3.90 -5.76
C PHE A 97 -3.05 5.07 -5.01
N THR A 98 -2.72 6.32 -5.34
CA THR A 98 -3.40 7.51 -4.83
C THR A 98 -4.86 7.56 -5.27
N ILE A 99 -5.16 7.24 -6.53
CA ILE A 99 -6.54 7.17 -7.01
C ILE A 99 -7.29 6.03 -6.32
N ALA A 100 -6.68 4.85 -6.19
CA ALA A 100 -7.28 3.72 -5.48
C ALA A 100 -7.57 4.05 -4.01
N SER A 101 -6.66 4.75 -3.33
CA SER A 101 -6.83 5.27 -1.97
C SER A 101 -8.06 6.16 -1.85
N LEU A 102 -8.22 7.11 -2.77
CA LEU A 102 -9.34 8.04 -2.78
C LEU A 102 -10.67 7.33 -3.03
N LEU A 103 -10.69 6.39 -3.99
CA LEU A 103 -11.89 5.60 -4.30
C LEU A 103 -12.29 4.67 -3.14
N LEU A 104 -11.32 4.04 -2.48
CA LEU A 104 -11.55 3.22 -1.29
C LEU A 104 -12.08 4.06 -0.12
N GLY A 105 -11.47 5.22 0.14
CA GLY A 105 -11.93 6.14 1.18
C GLY A 105 -13.35 6.64 0.92
N TYR A 106 -13.66 6.97 -0.34
CA TYR A 106 -15.02 7.32 -0.74
C TYR A 106 -16.01 6.18 -0.55
N TYR A 107 -15.68 4.97 -1.00
CA TYR A 107 -16.55 3.81 -0.86
C TYR A 107 -16.86 3.49 0.60
N LEU A 108 -15.82 3.43 1.45
CA LEU A 108 -15.98 3.13 2.88
C LEU A 108 -16.72 4.25 3.62
N GLY A 109 -16.44 5.52 3.32
CA GLY A 109 -17.12 6.66 3.95
C GLY A 109 -18.54 6.93 3.42
N SER A 110 -18.95 6.25 2.35
CA SER A 110 -20.30 6.37 1.77
C SER A 110 -21.29 5.31 2.27
N ARG A 111 -20.83 4.36 3.09
CA ARG A 111 -21.66 3.40 3.81
C ARG A 111 -21.91 3.87 5.25
#